data_AF-A0A534Z4A9-F1
#
_entry.id   AF-A0A534Z4A9-F1
#
_cell.length_a   1.000
_cell.length_b   1.000
_cell.length_c   1.000
_cell.angle_alpha   90.00
_cell.angle_beta   90.00
_cell.angle_gamma   90.00
#
_symmetry.space_group_name_H-M   'P 1'
#
loop_
_entity.id
_entity.type
_entity.pdbx_description
1 polymer ?
#
loop_
_entity_poly.entity_id
_entity_poly.type
_entity_poly.pdbx_seq_one_letter_code
_entity_poly.pdbx_strand_id
1 'polypeptide(L)'
;MAMALMESVSEAIVTSRLLVLQSKRLLLASTERRLLDGGPLRPQAHDERLREQAERFRAQTETAQAAYRGALLKFGSPEAPDFWVITYTRLIEMGTALVAKLRAASPELPPTERLEVATDVEALEDAIQRWRNQVRASMAGASA
;
A
#
# COMPACT_ATOMS: atom_id res chain seq x y z
N MET A 1 14.54 14.65 -26.75
CA MET A 1 15.64 14.64 -25.77
C MET A 1 15.16 14.94 -24.34
N ALA A 2 14.41 16.02 -24.08
CA ALA A 2 13.88 16.34 -22.74
C ALA A 2 12.92 15.27 -22.16
N MET A 3 12.09 14.65 -23.00
CA MET A 3 11.14 13.59 -22.58
C MET A 3 11.84 12.35 -22.03
N ALA A 4 12.91 11.88 -22.69
CA ALA A 4 13.73 10.75 -22.24
C ALA A 4 14.48 11.05 -20.93
N LEU A 5 14.90 12.30 -20.73
CA LEU A 5 15.49 12.75 -19.46
C LEU A 5 14.45 12.73 -18.32
N MET A 6 13.22 13.20 -18.55
CA MET A 6 12.16 13.16 -17.53
C MET A 6 11.74 11.73 -17.17
N GLU A 7 11.72 10.82 -18.14
CA GLU A 7 11.47 9.40 -17.92
C GLU A 7 12.56 8.76 -17.05
N SER A 8 13.84 9.04 -17.36
CA SER A 8 14.98 8.57 -16.55
C SER A 8 14.98 9.10 -15.10
N VAL A 9 14.56 10.35 -14.89
CA VAL A 9 14.45 10.95 -13.55
C VAL A 9 13.28 10.33 -12.79
N SER A 10 12.16 10.07 -13.46
CA SER A 10 10.97 9.44 -12.87
C SER A 10 11.27 8.02 -12.40
N GLU A 11 11.93 7.23 -13.24
CA GLU A 11 12.39 5.88 -12.91
C GLU A 11 13.41 5.90 -11.75
N ALA A 12 14.34 6.86 -11.74
CA ALA A 12 15.29 7.03 -10.64
C ALA A 12 14.59 7.37 -9.32
N ILE A 13 13.54 8.19 -9.33
CA ILE A 13 12.74 8.51 -8.14
C ILE A 13 12.07 7.24 -7.60
N VAL A 14 11.35 6.50 -8.46
CA VAL A 14 10.65 5.26 -8.05
C VAL A 14 11.65 4.24 -7.50
N THR A 15 12.74 4.01 -8.22
CA THR A 15 13.80 3.07 -7.84
C THR A 15 14.44 3.46 -6.51
N SER A 16 14.75 4.74 -6.30
CA SER A 16 15.33 5.22 -5.04
C SER A 16 14.41 4.94 -3.84
N ARG A 17 13.09 5.10 -4.01
CA ARG A 17 12.10 4.83 -2.95
C ARG A 17 11.96 3.33 -2.69
N LEU A 18 12.03 2.51 -3.73
CA LEU A 18 12.04 1.06 -3.60
C LEU A 18 13.28 0.58 -2.80
N LEU A 19 14.47 1.11 -3.10
CA LEU A 19 15.70 0.78 -2.39
C LEU A 19 15.62 1.16 -0.89
N VAL A 20 15.06 2.33 -0.58
CA VAL A 20 14.82 2.74 0.82
C VAL A 20 13.86 1.76 1.51
N LEU A 21 12.76 1.38 0.87
CA LEU A 21 11.82 0.38 1.41
C LEU A 21 12.51 -0.97 1.67
N GLN A 22 13.28 -1.47 0.70
CA GLN A 22 14.02 -2.73 0.83
C GLN A 22 15.03 -2.67 1.98
N SER A 23 15.77 -1.56 2.12
CA SER A 23 16.69 -1.34 3.25
C SER A 23 15.97 -1.40 4.60
N LYS A 24 14.80 -0.76 4.74
CA LYS A 24 14.02 -0.81 6.00
C LYS A 24 13.51 -2.21 6.32
N ARG A 25 13.02 -2.95 5.32
CA ARG A 25 12.60 -4.35 5.49
C ARG A 25 13.75 -5.25 5.95
N LEU A 26 14.96 -5.06 5.40
CA LEU A 26 16.14 -5.81 5.83
C LEU A 26 16.52 -5.50 7.29
N LEU A 27 16.47 -4.23 7.71
CA LEU A 27 16.73 -3.84 9.09
C LEU A 27 15.70 -4.42 10.06
N LEU A 28 14.41 -4.40 9.70
CA LEU A 28 13.34 -5.01 10.48
C LEU A 28 13.56 -6.53 10.63
N ALA A 29 13.74 -7.23 9.50
CA ALA A 29 13.94 -8.67 9.49
C ALA A 29 15.20 -9.09 10.28
N SER A 30 16.27 -8.30 10.21
CA SER A 30 17.48 -8.53 11.00
C SER A 30 17.23 -8.39 12.50
N THR A 31 16.50 -7.35 12.94
CA THR A 31 16.15 -7.18 14.35
C THR A 31 15.20 -8.27 14.85
N GLU A 32 14.20 -8.64 14.05
CA GLU A 32 13.25 -9.71 14.39
C GLU A 32 13.95 -11.07 14.50
N ARG A 33 14.88 -11.40 13.61
CA ARG A 33 15.70 -12.61 13.76
C ARG A 33 16.53 -12.59 15.04
N ARG A 34 17.15 -11.47 15.37
CA ARG A 34 17.92 -11.34 16.62
C ARG A 34 17.07 -11.54 17.86
N LEU A 35 15.79 -11.13 17.84
CA LEU A 35 14.82 -11.42 18.90
C LEU A 35 14.54 -12.91 19.01
N LEU A 36 14.32 -13.59 17.88
CA LEU A 36 14.05 -15.03 17.83
C LEU A 36 15.25 -15.88 18.26
N ASP A 37 16.47 -15.48 17.87
CA ASP A 37 17.73 -16.16 18.23
C ASP A 37 18.19 -15.87 19.67
N GLY A 38 17.33 -15.24 20.50
CA GLY A 38 17.59 -14.96 21.90
C GLY A 38 17.61 -16.22 22.76
N GLY A 39 18.79 -16.56 23.29
CA GLY A 39 18.93 -17.61 24.30
C GLY A 39 18.53 -17.17 25.71
N PRO A 40 18.27 -18.11 26.63
CA PRO A 40 17.77 -17.84 27.99
C PRO A 40 18.71 -17.04 28.90
N LEU A 41 19.97 -16.84 28.48
CA LEU A 41 21.00 -16.10 29.22
C LEU A 41 21.08 -14.62 28.83
N ARG A 42 20.23 -14.17 27.90
CA ARG A 42 20.25 -12.79 27.42
C ARG A 42 19.52 -11.86 28.40
N PRO A 43 20.09 -10.68 28.74
CA PRO A 43 19.42 -9.73 29.64
C PRO A 43 18.06 -9.30 29.08
N GLN A 44 17.03 -9.29 29.93
CA GLN A 44 15.68 -8.85 29.54
C GLN A 44 15.66 -7.43 28.94
N ALA A 45 16.47 -6.53 29.49
CA ALA A 45 16.64 -5.16 28.98
C ALA A 45 17.20 -5.11 27.54
N HIS A 46 17.93 -6.14 27.09
CA HIS A 46 18.40 -6.22 25.71
C HIS A 46 17.25 -6.58 24.77
N ASP A 47 16.41 -7.55 25.16
CA ASP A 47 15.27 -7.95 24.35
C ASP A 47 14.21 -6.86 24.28
N GLU A 48 13.99 -6.10 25.36
CA GLU A 48 13.10 -4.94 25.35
C GLU A 48 13.57 -3.87 24.36
N ARG A 49 14.86 -3.52 24.36
CA ARG A 49 15.45 -2.60 23.37
C ARG A 49 15.32 -3.12 21.94
N LEU A 50 15.48 -4.43 21.72
CA LEU A 50 15.28 -5.02 20.40
C LEU A 50 13.81 -4.96 19.95
N ARG A 51 12.85 -5.16 20.87
CA ARG A 51 11.41 -5.00 20.57
C ARG A 51 11.10 -3.56 20.20
N GLU A 52 11.53 -2.59 20.99
CA GLU A 52 11.38 -1.16 20.67
C GLU A 52 12.00 -0.81 19.30
N GLN A 53 13.19 -1.36 19.02
CA GLN A 53 13.86 -1.17 17.74
C GLN A 53 13.08 -1.80 16.58
N ALA A 54 12.48 -2.98 16.79
CA ALA A 54 11.62 -3.63 15.80
C ALA A 54 10.37 -2.79 15.52
N GLU A 55 9.68 -2.29 16.55
CA GLU A 55 8.53 -1.39 16.39
C GLU A 55 8.90 -0.13 15.60
N ARG A 56 10.04 0.49 15.92
CA ARG A 56 10.53 1.65 15.19
C ARG A 56 10.81 1.30 13.71
N PHE A 57 11.42 0.16 13.43
CA PHE A 57 11.67 -0.27 12.04
C PHE A 57 10.39 -0.66 11.31
N ARG A 58 9.36 -1.16 12.01
CA ARG A 58 8.03 -1.41 11.44
C ARG A 58 7.38 -0.11 10.99
N ALA A 59 7.32 0.90 11.86
CA ALA A 59 6.81 2.23 11.51
C ALA A 59 7.59 2.89 10.36
N GLN A 60 8.92 2.74 10.35
CA GLN A 60 9.75 3.23 9.23
C GLN A 60 9.48 2.48 7.92
N THR A 61 9.23 1.17 7.98
CA THR A 61 8.89 0.35 6.81
C THR A 61 7.55 0.75 6.23
N GLU A 62 6.54 0.97 7.08
CA GLU A 62 5.21 1.46 6.66
C GLU A 62 5.32 2.83 5.98
N THR A 63 6.08 3.75 6.58
CA THR A 63 6.33 5.08 5.99
C THR A 63 7.04 4.98 4.63
N ALA A 64 8.08 4.15 4.52
CA ALA A 64 8.80 3.93 3.27
C ALA A 64 7.91 3.27 2.20
N GLN A 65 7.03 2.36 2.61
CA GLN A 65 6.08 1.70 1.72
C GLN A 65 5.04 2.69 1.18
N ALA A 66 4.52 3.59 2.02
CA ALA A 66 3.63 4.66 1.59
C ALA A 66 4.34 5.61 0.60
N ALA A 67 5.60 5.98 0.88
CA ALA A 67 6.39 6.83 -0.01
C ALA A 67 6.68 6.17 -1.37
N TYR A 68 6.99 4.87 -1.39
CA TYR A 68 7.17 4.10 -2.62
C TYR A 68 5.87 4.03 -3.44
N ARG A 69 4.75 3.65 -2.81
CA ARG A 69 3.43 3.62 -3.46
C ARG A 69 3.06 4.97 -4.06
N GLY A 70 3.26 6.05 -3.30
CA GLY A 70 3.00 7.42 -3.77
C GLY A 70 3.89 7.81 -4.95
N ALA A 71 5.18 7.44 -4.93
CA ALA A 71 6.07 7.67 -6.06
C ALA A 71 5.65 6.86 -7.29
N LEU A 72 5.30 5.58 -7.13
CA LEU A 72 4.88 4.72 -8.23
C LEU A 72 3.57 5.20 -8.87
N LEU A 73 2.59 5.67 -8.08
CA LEU A 73 1.35 6.24 -8.62
C LEU A 73 1.57 7.56 -9.37
N LYS A 74 2.60 8.33 -9.00
CA LYS A 74 2.86 9.65 -9.58
C LYS A 74 3.82 9.62 -10.77
N PHE A 75 4.80 8.74 -10.74
CA PHE A 75 5.94 8.70 -11.66
C PHE A 75 6.21 7.31 -12.23
N GLY A 76 5.47 6.29 -11.79
CA GLY A 76 5.65 4.92 -12.25
C GLY A 76 5.06 4.66 -13.62
N SER A 77 5.48 3.55 -14.20
CA SER A 77 5.06 3.10 -15.54
C SER A 77 4.22 1.83 -15.44
N PRO A 78 3.24 1.60 -16.33
CA PRO A 78 2.44 0.37 -16.38
C PRO A 78 3.25 -0.92 -16.54
N GLU A 79 4.47 -0.83 -17.04
CA GLU A 79 5.41 -1.94 -17.22
C GLU A 79 6.10 -2.35 -15.91
N ALA A 80 6.06 -1.50 -14.87
CA ALA A 80 6.62 -1.84 -13.58
C ALA A 80 5.79 -2.95 -12.89
N PRO A 81 6.42 -4.01 -12.36
CA PRO A 81 5.70 -5.18 -11.83
C PRO A 81 4.64 -4.84 -10.77
N ASP A 82 4.91 -3.86 -9.91
CA ASP A 82 4.01 -3.49 -8.81
C ASP A 82 2.94 -2.46 -9.22
N PHE A 83 2.99 -1.91 -10.43
CA PHE A 83 2.19 -0.74 -10.82
C PHE A 83 0.68 -1.01 -10.73
N TRP A 84 0.22 -2.08 -11.37
CA TRP A 84 -1.20 -2.42 -11.40
C TRP A 84 -1.73 -2.83 -10.04
N VAL A 85 -0.95 -3.59 -9.28
CA VAL A 85 -1.31 -3.98 -7.91
C VAL A 85 -1.51 -2.75 -7.03
N ILE A 86 -0.58 -1.79 -7.06
CA ILE A 86 -0.66 -0.55 -6.28
C ILE A 86 -1.81 0.34 -6.77
N THR A 87 -2.01 0.44 -8.08
CA THR A 87 -3.09 1.25 -8.69
C THR A 87 -4.46 0.73 -8.30
N TYR A 88 -4.73 -0.57 -8.48
CA TYR A 88 -6.01 -1.15 -8.08
C TYR A 88 -6.22 -1.11 -6.57
N THR A 89 -5.18 -1.32 -5.76
CA THR A 89 -5.27 -1.17 -4.30
C THR A 89 -5.71 0.26 -3.94
N ARG A 90 -5.16 1.27 -4.60
CA ARG A 90 -5.54 2.67 -4.36
C ARG A 90 -6.98 2.97 -4.77
N LEU A 91 -7.43 2.43 -5.91
CA LEU A 91 -8.81 2.56 -6.36
C LEU A 91 -9.80 1.90 -5.38
N ILE A 92 -9.45 0.73 -4.85
CA ILE A 92 -10.24 0.03 -3.83
C ILE A 92 -10.34 0.86 -2.54
N GLU A 93 -9.23 1.42 -2.05
CA GLU A 93 -9.21 2.29 -0.86
C GLU A 93 -10.11 3.51 -1.05
N MET A 94 -9.95 4.23 -2.17
CA MET A 94 -10.74 5.43 -2.47
C MET A 94 -12.22 5.11 -2.66
N GLY A 95 -12.54 4.06 -3.41
CA GLY A 95 -13.90 3.60 -3.62
C GLY A 95 -14.58 3.21 -2.31
N THR A 96 -13.89 2.45 -1.45
CA THR A 96 -14.42 2.03 -0.14
C THR A 96 -14.72 3.24 0.75
N ALA A 97 -13.81 4.22 0.78
CA ALA A 97 -14.02 5.45 1.53
C ALA A 97 -15.19 6.28 0.97
N LEU A 98 -15.37 6.32 -0.35
CA LEU A 98 -16.48 7.01 -0.99
C LEU A 98 -17.82 6.33 -0.67
N VAL A 99 -17.90 5.00 -0.77
CA VAL A 99 -19.09 4.21 -0.37
C VAL A 99 -19.48 4.53 1.07
N ALA A 100 -18.51 4.53 1.99
CA ALA A 100 -18.77 4.83 3.40
C ALA A 100 -19.36 6.23 3.59
N LYS A 101 -18.84 7.24 2.87
CA LYS A 101 -19.35 8.62 2.91
C LYS A 101 -20.76 8.73 2.33
N LEU A 102 -21.03 8.10 1.18
CA LEU A 102 -22.34 8.12 0.54
C LEU A 102 -23.41 7.47 1.43
N ARG A 103 -23.08 6.33 2.05
CA ARG A 103 -23.96 5.67 3.02
C ARG A 103 -24.24 6.53 4.25
N ALA A 104 -23.23 7.24 4.76
CA ALA A 104 -23.40 8.12 5.91
C ALA A 104 -24.29 9.33 5.59
N ALA A 105 -24.20 9.88 4.38
CA ALA A 105 -25.00 11.03 3.94
C ALA A 105 -26.42 10.66 3.48
N SER A 106 -26.64 9.42 3.00
CA SER A 106 -27.91 8.97 2.42
C SER A 106 -29.16 9.23 3.28
N PRO A 107 -29.16 9.03 4.62
CA PRO A 107 -30.36 9.27 5.44
C PRO A 107 -30.87 10.71 5.43
N GLU A 108 -30.02 11.69 5.13
CA GLU A 108 -30.35 13.12 5.12
C GLU A 108 -30.98 13.58 3.80
N LEU A 109 -30.97 12.73 2.77
CA LEU A 109 -31.44 13.08 1.43
C LEU A 109 -32.95 12.89 1.25
N PRO A 110 -33.58 13.63 0.33
CA PRO A 110 -34.92 13.36 -0.16
C PRO A 110 -35.08 11.91 -0.67
N PRO A 111 -36.29 11.33 -0.64
CA PRO A 111 -36.51 9.93 -1.03
C PRO A 111 -36.04 9.56 -2.44
N THR A 112 -36.16 10.47 -3.41
CA THR A 112 -35.72 10.25 -4.80
C THR A 112 -34.19 10.21 -4.90
N GLU A 113 -33.50 11.16 -4.27
CA GLU A 113 -32.04 11.21 -4.22
C GLU A 113 -31.45 10.03 -3.44
N ARG A 114 -32.17 9.52 -2.42
CA ARG A 114 -31.78 8.30 -1.71
C ARG A 114 -31.69 7.07 -2.62
N LEU A 115 -32.63 6.92 -3.55
CA LEU A 115 -32.64 5.80 -4.49
C LEU A 115 -31.49 5.90 -5.51
N GLU A 116 -31.21 7.11 -5.99
CA GLU A 116 -30.07 7.37 -6.87
C GLU A 116 -28.75 7.05 -6.17
N VAL A 117 -28.54 7.56 -4.95
CA VAL A 117 -27.33 7.28 -4.16
C VAL A 117 -27.20 5.80 -3.82
N ALA A 118 -28.29 5.09 -3.54
CA ALA A 118 -28.25 3.65 -3.32
C ALA A 118 -27.77 2.89 -4.57
N THR A 119 -28.23 3.30 -5.75
CA THR A 119 -27.81 2.73 -7.04
C THR A 119 -26.33 3.01 -7.31
N ASP A 120 -25.86 4.23 -7.04
CA ASP A 120 -24.45 4.60 -7.19
C ASP A 120 -23.54 3.82 -6.24
N VAL A 121 -23.99 3.61 -5.00
CA VAL A 121 -23.27 2.80 -4.01
C VAL A 121 -23.14 1.36 -4.50
N GLU A 122 -24.21 0.76 -5.00
CA GLU A 122 -24.19 -0.61 -5.54
C GLU A 122 -23.23 -0.75 -6.72
N ALA A 123 -23.31 0.17 -7.70
CA ALA A 123 -22.42 0.17 -8.85
C ALA A 123 -20.94 0.34 -8.46
N LEU A 124 -20.67 1.15 -7.44
CA LEU A 124 -19.31 1.37 -6.93
C LEU A 124 -18.78 0.15 -6.17
N GLU A 125 -19.63 -0.54 -5.40
CA GLU A 125 -19.27 -1.79 -4.73
C GLU A 125 -18.92 -2.90 -5.72
N ASP A 126 -19.67 -3.00 -6.82
CA ASP A 126 -19.38 -3.92 -7.93
C ASP A 126 -18.05 -3.60 -8.62
N ALA A 127 -17.76 -2.30 -8.84
CA ALA A 127 -16.47 -1.87 -9.37
C ALA A 127 -15.31 -2.24 -8.43
N ILE A 128 -15.47 -1.98 -7.12
CA ILE A 128 -14.49 -2.37 -6.10
C ILE A 128 -14.25 -3.87 -6.11
N GLN A 129 -15.30 -4.67 -6.24
CA GLN A 129 -15.17 -6.13 -6.27
C GLN A 129 -14.43 -6.61 -7.53
N ARG A 130 -14.69 -6.00 -8.69
CA ARG A 130 -13.93 -6.28 -9.92
C ARG A 130 -12.45 -5.91 -9.77
N TRP A 131 -12.12 -4.77 -9.18
CA TRP A 131 -10.73 -4.38 -8.90
C TRP A 131 -10.04 -5.33 -7.93
N ARG A 132 -10.73 -5.80 -6.87
CA ARG A 132 -10.19 -6.82 -5.96
C ARG A 132 -9.83 -8.11 -6.69
N ASN A 133 -10.68 -8.54 -7.62
CA ASN A 133 -10.41 -9.71 -8.45
C ASN A 133 -9.20 -9.50 -9.36
N GLN A 134 -9.05 -8.32 -9.96
CA GLN A 134 -7.88 -7.97 -10.77
C GLN A 134 -6.58 -7.95 -9.97
N VAL A 135 -6.60 -7.45 -8.72
CA VAL A 135 -5.45 -7.53 -7.80
C VAL A 135 -5.07 -8.98 -7.53
N ARG A 136 -6.03 -9.84 -7.17
CA ARG A 136 -5.77 -11.27 -6.94
C ARG A 136 -5.18 -11.96 -8.17
N ALA A 137 -5.73 -11.69 -9.35
CA ALA A 137 -5.22 -12.23 -10.60
C ALA A 137 -3.78 -11.75 -10.89
N SER A 138 -3.51 -10.46 -10.69
CA SER A 138 -2.17 -9.88 -10.89
C SER A 138 -1.13 -10.49 -9.94
N MET A 139 -1.51 -10.75 -8.69
CA MET A 139 -0.63 -11.42 -7.72
C MET A 139 -0.38 -12.89 -8.08
N ALA A 140 -1.42 -13.62 -8.54
CA ALA A 140 -1.30 -15.02 -8.92
C ALA A 140 -0.43 -15.21 -10.18
N GLY A 141 -0.56 -14.31 -11.17
CA GLY A 141 0.27 -14.31 -12.38
C GLY A 141 1.75 -13.96 -12.13
N ALA A 142 2.07 -13.26 -11.04
CA ALA A 142 3.45 -12.95 -10.65
C ALA A 142 4.14 -14.10 -9.89
N SER A 143 3.40 -15.14 -9.51
CA SER A 143 3.90 -16.33 -8.79
C SER A 143 4.02 -17.59 -9.66
N ALA A 144 3.71 -17.48 -10.95
CA ALA A 144 3.81 -18.55 -11.96
C ALA A 144 4.98 -18.29 -12.91
#